data_AF-A0A530QFV3-F1
#
_entry.id   AF-A0A530QFV3-F1
#
_cell.length_a   1.000
_cell.length_b   1.000
_cell.length_c   1.000
_cell.angle_alpha   90.00
_cell.angle_beta   90.00
_cell.angle_gamma   90.00
#
_symmetry.space_group_name_H-M   'P 1'
#
loop_
_entity.id
_entity.type
_entity.pdbx_description
1 polymer ?
#
loop_
_entity_poly.entity_id
_entity_poly.type
_entity_poly.pdbx_seq_one_letter_code
_entity_poly.pdbx_strand_id
1 'polypeptide(L)' 'GCRQRLAEFCRPETKLYLCDNGGVVETVTMGDMLPYGFRGDILK' A
#
# COMPACT_ATOMS: atom_id res chain seq x y z
N GLY A 1 0.01 -10.88 2.43
CA GLY A 1 -1.45 -10.89 2.24
C GLY A 1 -2.02 -9.49 2.19
N CYS A 2 -2.19 -8.82 3.34
CA CYS A 2 -2.92 -7.56 3.45
C CYS A 2 -2.43 -6.46 2.51
N ARG A 3 -1.11 -6.26 2.40
CA ARG A 3 -0.52 -5.24 1.52
C ARG A 3 -0.81 -5.51 0.03
N GLN A 4 -0.69 -6.76 -0.43
CA GLN A 4 -1.01 -7.14 -1.81
C GLN A 4 -2.51 -6.94 -2.12
N ARG A 5 -3.39 -7.36 -1.22
CA ARG A 5 -4.84 -7.16 -1.39
C ARG A 5 -5.21 -5.68 -1.47
N LEU A 6 -4.57 -4.82 -0.69
CA LEU A 6 -4.77 -3.37 -0.82
C LEU A 6 -4.24 -2.84 -2.17
N ALA A 7 -3.07 -3.32 -2.62
CA ALA A 7 -2.47 -2.94 -3.88
C ALA A 7 -3.32 -3.33 -5.11
N GLU A 8 -4.19 -4.33 -5.01
CA GLU A 8 -5.14 -4.69 -6.07
C GLU A 8 -6.17 -3.59 -6.37
N PHE A 9 -6.44 -2.69 -5.40
CA PHE A 9 -7.46 -1.65 -5.50
C PHE A 9 -6.93 -0.22 -5.38
N CYS A 10 -5.64 -0.05 -5.10
CA CYS A 10 -5.02 1.26 -4.85
C CYS A 10 -3.93 1.56 -5.87
N ARG A 11 -3.68 2.84 -6.13
CA ARG A 11 -2.55 3.28 -6.95
C ARG A 11 -1.28 3.34 -6.08
N PRO A 12 -0.07 3.25 -6.67
CA PRO A 12 1.17 3.38 -5.90
C PRO A 12 1.24 4.68 -5.08
N GLU A 13 0.66 5.78 -5.58
CA GLU A 13 0.68 7.09 -4.92
C GLU A 13 -0.41 7.24 -3.83
N THR A 14 -1.30 6.26 -3.67
CA THR A 14 -2.34 6.28 -2.64
C THR A 14 -1.71 6.35 -1.25
N LYS A 15 -2.06 7.36 -0.46
CA LYS A 15 -1.58 7.53 0.92
C LYS A 15 -2.21 6.50 1.86
N LEU A 16 -1.37 5.89 2.70
CA LEU A 16 -1.76 5.03 3.81
C LEU A 16 -1.41 5.74 5.12
N TYR A 17 -2.40 5.88 5.99
CA TYR A 17 -2.22 6.41 7.35
C TYR A 17 -2.16 5.24 8.31
N LEU A 18 -1.00 5.01 8.91
CA LEU A 18 -0.80 3.99 9.95
C LEU A 18 -1.07 4.64 11.29
N CYS A 19 -2.03 4.11 12.04
CA CYS A 19 -2.52 4.72 13.26
C CYS A 19 -2.41 3.78 14.46
N ASP A 20 -2.29 4.37 15.65
CA ASP A 20 -2.51 3.72 16.94
C ASP A 20 -3.54 4.51 17.76
N ASN A 21 -3.66 4.21 19.05
CA ASN A 21 -4.62 4.89 19.94
C ASN A 21 -4.32 6.39 20.16
N GLY A 22 -3.11 6.86 19.81
CA GLY A 22 -2.71 8.26 19.86
C GLY A 22 -2.94 9.03 18.55
N GLY A 23 -3.32 8.35 17.47
CA GLY A 23 -3.59 8.95 16.16
C GLY A 23 -2.69 8.42 15.05
N VAL A 24 -2.39 9.25 14.04
CA VAL A 24 -1.52 8.87 12.92
C VAL A 24 -0.07 8.82 13.39
N VAL A 25 0.54 7.64 13.31
CA VAL A 25 1.95 7.39 13.62
C VAL A 25 2.82 7.66 12.39
N GLU A 26 2.35 7.24 11.21
CA GLU A 26 3.10 7.36 9.97
C GLU A 26 2.16 7.54 8.77
N THR A 27 2.61 8.31 7.78
CA THR A 27 1.96 8.38 6.46
C THR A 27 2.94 7.94 5.40
N VAL A 28 2.61 6.87 4.69
CA VAL A 28 3.41 6.31 3.58
C VAL A 28 2.56 6.24 2.32
N THR A 29 3.17 6.00 1.16
CA THR A 29 2.40 5.63 -0.04
C THR A 29 2.23 4.10 -0.13
N MET A 30 1.27 3.62 -0.92
CA MET A 30 1.12 2.19 -1.19
C MET A 30 2.39 1.62 -1.86
N GLY A 31 3.05 2.41 -2.72
CA GLY A 31 4.32 2.06 -3.34
C GLY A 31 5.45 1.87 -2.33
N ASP A 32 5.54 2.73 -1.31
CA ASP A 32 6.51 2.58 -0.22
C ASP A 32 6.19 1.38 0.69
N MET A 33 4.90 1.09 0.90
CA MET A 33 4.45 0.00 1.75
C MET A 33 4.66 -1.39 1.12
N LEU A 34 4.60 -1.47 -0.21
CA LEU A 34 4.82 -2.69 -0.99
C LEU A 34 5.72 -2.42 -2.21
N PRO A 35 7.02 -2.17 -1.98
CA PRO A 35 7.96 -1.90 -3.05
C PRO A 35 8.13 -3.16 -3.92
N TYR A 36 8.13 -2.96 -5.23
CA TYR A 36 8.21 -4.04 -6.23
C TYR A 36 7.14 -5.13 -6.06
N GLY A 37 5.98 -4.76 -5.50
CA GLY A 37 4.82 -5.63 -5.38
C GLY A 37 4.38 -6.19 -6.72
N PHE A 38 3.85 -7.41 -6.70
CA PHE A 38 3.33 -8.05 -7.89
C PHE A 38 2.17 -7.22 -8.45
N ARG A 39 2.19 -6.96 -9.76
CA ARG A 39 1.12 -6.25 -10.46
C ARG A 39 0.47 -7.18 -11.47
N GLY A 40 -0.86 -7.15 -11.53
CA GLY A 40 -1.63 -8.02 -12.43
C GLY A 40 -1.31 -7.81 -13.91
N ASP A 41 -0.81 -6.63 -14.28
CA ASP A 41 -0.36 -6.29 -15.64
C ASP A 41 0.94 -7.00 -16.07
N ILE A 42 1.64 -7.69 -15.15
CA ILE A 42 2.87 -8.44 -15.46
C ILE A 42 2.57 -9.82 -16.05
N LEU A 43 1.39 -10.38 -15.80
CA LEU A 43 0.99 -11.66 -16.40
C LEU A 43 0.58 -11.40 -17.86
N LYS A 44 1.42 -11.88 -18.79
CA LYS A 44 1.11 -11.97 -20.22
C LYS A 44 0.36 -13.25 -20.54
#